data_AF-A0A1H9HCJ5-F1
#
_entry.id   AF-A0A1H9HCJ5-F1
#
_cell.length_a   1.000
_cell.length_b   1.000
_cell.length_c   1.000
_cell.angle_alpha   90.00
_cell.angle_beta   90.00
_cell.angle_gamma   90.00
#
_symmetry.space_group_name_H-M   'P 1'
#
loop_
_entity.id
_entity.type
_entity.pdbx_description
1 polymer ?
#
loop_
_entity_poly.entity_id
_entity_poly.type
_entity_poly.pdbx_seq_one_letter_code
_entity_poly.pdbx_strand_id
1 'polypeptide(L)'
;MKLVTYIDDSGRARAGALIAQGQSIVDLAGLDTTVNGAADGAFSSVLTMIEGGQPVLDRAYRLLETTHDDYLVARDGTVLLAPVQPVPQMRDCLCFEKHLVQAFAAARQVRASTADDPAAALAEMERTGELRVPATFYEQPIYYKANRFAVTGTDHDVTWPRYSQLMDFELEFGVYINSTCVDVPKARARDVIYGYTILNDFSARDAQTAEMGGQLGPAKGKDFDRANPMGPCLVTADEMPDPYDLTMIARVNGEEWGRGNSGTMHWSFEDVIAHISRSETLYPGEFLGSGTVGNGCGLEHMRFLKHGDTVELEVEGIGVLRNRVLAPHLVG
;
A
#
# COMPACT_ATOMS: atom_id res chain seq x y z
N MET A 1 -7.88 -12.68 10.85
CA MET A 1 -9.08 -11.96 10.41
C MET A 1 -8.76 -10.99 9.28
N LYS A 2 -9.78 -10.61 8.49
CA LYS A 2 -9.70 -9.53 7.49
C LYS A 2 -10.53 -8.33 7.96
N LEU A 3 -9.87 -7.26 8.41
CA LEU A 3 -10.51 -6.05 8.93
C LEU A 3 -10.72 -5.00 7.86
N VAL A 4 -11.83 -4.28 7.93
CA VAL A 4 -12.17 -3.18 7.03
C VAL A 4 -12.69 -1.97 7.81
N THR A 5 -12.53 -0.79 7.22
CA THR A 5 -13.30 0.39 7.61
C THR A 5 -14.34 0.66 6.51
N TYR A 6 -15.62 0.59 6.86
CA TYR A 6 -16.73 0.80 5.92
C TYR A 6 -17.59 2.00 6.33
N ILE A 7 -18.32 2.57 5.39
CA ILE A 7 -19.32 3.62 5.66
C ILE A 7 -20.69 2.95 5.87
N ASP A 8 -21.31 3.19 7.02
CA ASP A 8 -22.66 2.70 7.32
C ASP A 8 -23.76 3.52 6.63
N ASP A 9 -25.02 3.08 6.74
CA ASP A 9 -26.19 3.77 6.17
C ASP A 9 -26.40 5.19 6.71
N SER A 10 -25.78 5.53 7.84
CA SER A 10 -25.81 6.88 8.43
C SER A 10 -24.66 7.77 7.94
N GLY A 11 -23.79 7.26 7.06
CA GLY A 11 -22.63 7.97 6.53
C GLY A 11 -21.42 7.98 7.47
N ARG A 12 -21.39 7.15 8.52
CA ARG A 12 -20.29 7.09 9.49
C ARG A 12 -19.34 5.94 9.18
N ALA A 13 -18.05 6.19 9.35
CA ALA A 13 -17.03 5.15 9.26
C ALA A 13 -17.11 4.21 10.48
N ARG A 14 -17.02 2.90 10.23
CA ARG A 14 -17.08 1.86 11.26
C ARG A 14 -16.09 0.74 10.98
N ALA A 15 -15.57 0.11 12.04
CA ALA A 15 -14.75 -1.09 11.91
C ALA A 15 -15.64 -2.31 11.63
N GLY A 16 -15.21 -3.16 10.71
CA GLY A 16 -15.88 -4.42 10.39
C GLY A 16 -14.89 -5.52 10.07
N ALA A 17 -15.40 -6.75 9.97
CA ALA A 17 -14.64 -7.91 9.54
C ALA A 17 -15.26 -8.53 8.29
N LEU A 18 -14.46 -8.77 7.25
CA LEU A 18 -14.90 -9.49 6.06
C LEU A 18 -15.02 -10.98 6.36
N ILE A 19 -16.17 -11.55 6.01
CA ILE A 19 -16.47 -12.98 6.10
C ILE A 19 -17.00 -13.50 4.76
N ALA A 20 -17.35 -14.80 4.69
CA ALA A 20 -17.96 -15.41 3.51
C ALA A 20 -17.19 -15.09 2.21
N GLN A 21 -15.86 -15.30 2.24
CA GLN A 21 -14.96 -14.98 1.12
C GLN A 21 -15.03 -13.52 0.66
N GLY A 22 -15.33 -12.59 1.58
CA GLY A 22 -15.40 -11.16 1.33
C GLY A 22 -16.77 -10.67 0.84
N GLN A 23 -17.81 -11.50 0.84
CA GLN A 23 -19.16 -11.11 0.38
C GLN A 23 -19.96 -10.33 1.43
N SER A 24 -19.57 -10.42 2.70
CA SER A 24 -20.27 -9.75 3.81
C SER A 24 -19.28 -9.18 4.81
N ILE A 25 -19.70 -8.12 5.48
CA ILE A 25 -18.98 -7.44 6.55
C ILE A 25 -19.78 -7.64 7.84
N VAL A 26 -19.13 -8.12 8.89
CA VAL A 26 -19.69 -8.11 10.24
C VAL A 26 -19.43 -6.75 10.87
N ASP A 27 -20.49 -6.06 11.30
CA ASP A 27 -20.40 -4.82 12.08
C ASP A 27 -19.91 -5.10 13.51
N LEU A 28 -18.59 -5.00 13.73
CA LEU A 28 -17.96 -5.36 15.00
C LEU A 28 -18.48 -4.50 16.16
N ALA A 29 -18.67 -3.20 15.96
CA ALA A 29 -19.12 -2.31 17.02
C ALA A 29 -20.59 -2.58 17.42
N GLY A 30 -21.45 -2.87 16.44
CA GLY A 30 -22.85 -3.22 16.71
C GLY A 30 -22.95 -4.54 17.46
N LEU A 31 -22.26 -5.57 16.94
CA LEU A 31 -22.24 -6.90 17.53
C LEU A 31 -21.66 -6.87 18.95
N ASP A 32 -20.57 -6.13 19.15
CA ASP A 32 -19.93 -6.00 20.46
C ASP A 32 -20.85 -5.39 21.52
N THR A 33 -21.59 -4.35 21.17
CA THR A 33 -22.58 -3.71 22.05
C THR A 33 -23.63 -4.73 22.49
N THR A 34 -24.09 -5.58 21.58
CA THR A 34 -25.12 -6.57 21.93
C THR A 34 -24.58 -7.74 22.75
N VAL A 35 -23.35 -8.19 22.48
CA VAL A 35 -22.74 -9.32 23.20
C VAL A 35 -22.22 -8.92 24.58
N ASN A 36 -21.59 -7.75 24.69
CA ASN A 36 -20.89 -7.31 25.91
C ASN A 36 -21.60 -6.16 26.65
N GLY A 37 -22.71 -5.65 26.12
CA GLY A 37 -23.54 -4.62 26.73
C GLY A 37 -23.17 -3.19 26.32
N ALA A 38 -22.30 -2.51 27.08
CA ALA A 38 -21.98 -1.11 26.81
C ALA A 38 -20.81 -0.97 25.81
N ALA A 39 -20.97 -0.11 24.80
CA ALA A 39 -19.89 0.23 23.89
C ALA A 39 -18.79 1.02 24.63
N ASP A 40 -17.61 0.42 24.76
CA ASP A 40 -16.40 1.07 25.30
C ASP A 40 -15.57 1.77 24.22
N GLY A 41 -16.00 1.67 22.96
CA GLY A 41 -15.36 2.31 21.81
C GLY A 41 -14.24 1.50 21.17
N ALA A 42 -13.93 0.28 21.65
CA ALA A 42 -12.83 -0.54 21.14
C ALA A 42 -12.93 -0.85 19.63
N PHE A 43 -14.14 -0.86 19.08
CA PHE A 43 -14.43 -1.12 17.66
C PHE A 43 -14.90 0.13 16.89
N SER A 44 -14.66 1.32 17.42
CA SER A 44 -15.05 2.58 16.76
C SER A 44 -14.31 2.81 15.43
N SER A 45 -13.09 2.31 15.32
CA SER A 45 -12.30 2.26 14.07
C SER A 45 -11.28 1.12 14.13
N VAL A 46 -10.75 0.71 12.99
CA VAL A 46 -9.65 -0.27 12.97
C VAL A 46 -8.40 0.29 13.68
N LEU A 47 -8.15 1.61 13.60
CA LEU A 47 -7.06 2.25 14.36
C LEU A 47 -7.24 2.03 15.87
N THR A 48 -8.43 2.25 16.40
CA THR A 48 -8.74 2.04 17.81
C THR A 48 -8.60 0.57 18.21
N MET A 49 -8.90 -0.36 17.30
CA MET A 49 -8.63 -1.79 17.53
C MET A 49 -7.12 -2.07 17.65
N ILE A 50 -6.31 -1.44 16.79
CA ILE A 50 -4.85 -1.57 16.82
C ILE A 50 -4.29 -0.98 18.13
N GLU A 51 -4.73 0.22 18.52
CA GLU A 51 -4.35 0.87 19.77
C GLU A 51 -4.76 0.06 21.01
N GLY A 52 -5.87 -0.67 20.95
CA GLY A 52 -6.33 -1.59 21.98
C GLY A 52 -5.52 -2.90 22.08
N GLY A 53 -4.65 -3.17 21.09
CA GLY A 53 -3.73 -4.29 21.07
C GLY A 53 -4.40 -5.68 21.05
N GLN A 54 -3.63 -6.70 21.45
CA GLN A 54 -4.06 -8.10 21.40
C GLN A 54 -5.40 -8.38 22.13
N PRO A 55 -5.69 -7.81 23.32
CA PRO A 55 -6.97 -8.08 23.99
C PRO A 55 -8.20 -7.68 23.18
N VAL A 56 -8.13 -6.59 22.40
CA VAL A 56 -9.23 -6.15 21.53
C VAL A 56 -9.32 -7.02 20.29
N LEU A 57 -8.20 -7.44 19.72
CA LEU A 57 -8.18 -8.40 18.61
C LEU A 57 -8.78 -9.76 19.02
N ASP A 58 -8.40 -10.29 20.19
CA ASP A 58 -8.96 -11.54 20.72
C ASP A 58 -10.47 -11.42 20.97
N ARG A 59 -10.93 -10.24 21.42
CA ARG A 59 -12.36 -9.95 21.56
C ARG A 59 -13.06 -9.96 20.22
N ALA A 60 -12.47 -9.38 19.18
CA ALA A 60 -13.01 -9.42 17.82
C ALA A 60 -13.19 -10.86 17.32
N TYR A 61 -12.20 -11.74 17.55
CA TYR A 61 -12.33 -13.16 17.20
C TYR A 61 -13.49 -13.84 17.92
N ARG A 62 -13.60 -13.64 19.25
CA ARG A 62 -14.74 -14.18 20.03
C ARG A 62 -16.09 -13.68 19.53
N LEU A 63 -16.19 -12.42 19.09
CA LEU A 63 -17.43 -11.90 18.52
C LEU A 63 -17.83 -12.66 17.24
N LEU A 64 -16.88 -12.96 16.36
CA LEU A 64 -17.14 -13.73 15.14
C LEU A 64 -17.57 -15.18 15.39
N GLU A 65 -17.27 -15.73 16.57
CA GLU A 65 -17.76 -17.05 17.00
C GLU A 65 -19.22 -17.03 17.50
N THR A 66 -19.78 -15.84 17.77
CA THR A 66 -21.19 -15.68 18.18
C THR A 66 -22.13 -15.58 16.98
N THR A 67 -23.45 -15.71 17.19
CA THR A 67 -24.45 -15.43 16.16
C THR A 67 -24.43 -13.94 15.79
N HIS A 68 -24.24 -13.65 14.51
CA HIS A 68 -24.03 -12.29 14.01
C HIS A 68 -24.89 -11.93 12.78
N ASP A 69 -25.93 -12.71 12.49
CA ASP A 69 -26.80 -12.52 11.31
C ASP A 69 -27.43 -11.13 11.23
N ASP A 70 -27.83 -10.57 12.39
CA ASP A 70 -28.41 -9.22 12.50
C ASP A 70 -27.38 -8.09 12.32
N TYR A 71 -26.09 -8.41 12.25
CA TYR A 71 -24.98 -7.46 12.13
C TYR A 71 -24.23 -7.62 10.79
N LEU A 72 -24.84 -8.30 9.82
CA LEU A 72 -24.30 -8.45 8.48
C LEU A 72 -24.62 -7.25 7.61
N VAL A 73 -23.57 -6.70 7.02
CA VAL A 73 -23.65 -5.68 5.97
C VAL A 73 -23.17 -6.33 4.67
N ALA A 74 -23.92 -6.16 3.58
CA ALA A 74 -23.48 -6.64 2.28
C ALA A 74 -22.20 -5.89 1.86
N ARG A 75 -21.18 -6.61 1.36
CA ARG A 75 -19.98 -5.94 0.85
C ARG A 75 -20.27 -5.17 -0.44
N ASP A 76 -21.12 -5.72 -1.30
CA ASP A 76 -21.53 -5.06 -2.53
C ASP A 76 -22.32 -3.78 -2.24
N GLY A 77 -22.07 -2.72 -2.99
CA GLY A 77 -22.64 -1.39 -2.76
C GLY A 77 -22.13 -0.63 -1.53
N THR A 78 -21.39 -1.29 -0.62
CA THR A 78 -20.81 -0.64 0.56
C THR A 78 -19.49 0.05 0.23
N VAL A 79 -19.38 1.33 0.62
CA VAL A 79 -18.13 2.10 0.47
C VAL A 79 -17.12 1.64 1.52
N LEU A 80 -15.95 1.21 1.06
CA LEU A 80 -14.80 0.94 1.92
C LEU A 80 -13.79 2.08 1.87
N LEU A 81 -13.32 2.48 3.05
CA LEU A 81 -12.15 3.35 3.18
C LEU A 81 -10.87 2.50 3.21
N ALA A 82 -9.71 3.16 3.27
CA ALA A 82 -8.49 2.48 3.70
C ALA A 82 -8.74 1.80 5.06
N PRO A 83 -8.19 0.59 5.30
CA PRO A 83 -8.48 -0.15 6.53
C PRO A 83 -8.22 0.67 7.79
N VAL A 84 -7.13 1.44 7.82
CA VAL A 84 -6.82 2.41 8.87
C VAL A 84 -6.97 3.82 8.28
N GLN A 85 -7.85 4.64 8.86
CA GLN A 85 -8.08 6.02 8.43
C GLN A 85 -8.52 6.92 9.61
N PRO A 86 -7.87 8.07 9.87
CA PRO A 86 -6.63 8.52 9.23
C PRO A 86 -5.46 7.61 9.60
N VAL A 87 -4.55 7.38 8.66
CA VAL A 87 -3.26 6.74 8.96
C VAL A 87 -2.42 7.69 9.85
N PRO A 88 -1.90 7.23 11.01
CA PRO A 88 -1.08 8.07 11.91
C PRO A 88 0.19 8.62 11.25
N GLN A 89 0.92 7.76 10.53
CA GLN A 89 2.08 8.08 9.72
C GLN A 89 2.27 7.00 8.65
N MET A 90 2.83 7.35 7.49
CA MET A 90 3.25 6.37 6.49
C MET A 90 4.67 6.64 6.01
N ARG A 91 5.42 5.56 5.82
CA ARG A 91 6.71 5.56 5.13
C ARG A 91 6.62 4.53 4.03
N ASP A 92 7.17 4.87 2.88
CA ASP A 92 7.27 3.92 1.79
C ASP A 92 8.74 3.61 1.52
N CYS A 93 9.03 2.32 1.36
CA CYS A 93 10.37 1.76 1.37
C CYS A 93 10.78 1.33 -0.04
N LEU A 94 12.02 0.90 -0.17
CA LEU A 94 12.55 0.41 -1.41
C LEU A 94 13.20 -0.94 -1.15
N CYS A 95 12.40 -2.01 -1.22
CA CYS A 95 12.85 -3.34 -0.79
C CYS A 95 13.06 -4.33 -1.96
N PHE A 96 12.59 -4.04 -3.17
CA PHE A 96 12.71 -4.96 -4.31
C PHE A 96 13.81 -4.52 -5.29
N GLU A 97 14.89 -5.28 -5.35
CA GLU A 97 16.03 -4.98 -6.24
C GLU A 97 15.62 -5.03 -7.71
N LYS A 98 14.80 -6.01 -8.09
CA LYS A 98 14.34 -6.18 -9.47
C LYS A 98 13.63 -4.93 -9.99
N HIS A 99 12.82 -4.28 -9.14
CA HIS A 99 12.14 -3.04 -9.49
C HIS A 99 13.14 -1.95 -9.86
N LEU A 100 14.16 -1.72 -9.05
CA LEU A 100 15.21 -0.73 -9.34
C LEU A 100 15.95 -1.03 -10.65
N VAL A 101 16.32 -2.29 -10.86
CA VAL A 101 17.02 -2.71 -12.08
C VAL A 101 16.17 -2.38 -13.32
N GLN A 102 14.88 -2.71 -13.28
CA GLN A 102 13.95 -2.50 -14.40
C GLN A 102 13.60 -1.03 -14.61
N ALA A 103 13.23 -0.31 -13.55
CA ALA A 103 12.88 1.11 -13.59
C ALA A 103 14.06 1.96 -14.11
N PHE A 104 15.28 1.68 -13.65
CA PHE A 104 16.44 2.38 -14.17
C PHE A 104 16.82 1.99 -15.60
N ALA A 105 16.59 0.73 -16.02
CA ALA A 105 16.75 0.34 -17.41
C ALA A 105 15.78 1.11 -18.32
N ALA A 106 14.52 1.22 -17.92
CA ALA A 106 13.52 2.03 -18.61
C ALA A 106 13.93 3.51 -18.66
N ALA A 107 14.39 4.08 -17.54
CA ALA A 107 14.86 5.46 -17.49
C ALA A 107 16.06 5.72 -18.43
N ARG A 108 17.03 4.79 -18.50
CA ARG A 108 18.12 4.86 -19.49
C ARG A 108 17.60 4.84 -20.92
N GLN A 109 16.64 3.97 -21.24
CA GLN A 109 16.03 3.92 -22.58
C GLN A 109 15.34 5.23 -22.94
N VAL A 110 14.55 5.80 -22.03
CA VAL A 110 13.90 7.11 -22.23
C VAL A 110 14.94 8.19 -22.47
N ARG A 111 15.98 8.27 -21.64
CA ARG A 111 17.02 9.29 -21.77
C ARG A 111 17.83 9.12 -23.07
N ALA A 112 18.13 7.89 -23.47
CA ALA A 112 18.84 7.62 -24.72
C ALA A 112 18.00 7.97 -25.96
N SER A 113 16.67 7.84 -25.89
CA SER A 113 15.76 8.11 -27.02
C SER A 113 15.78 9.57 -27.51
N THR A 114 16.30 10.50 -26.72
CA THR A 114 16.41 11.92 -27.07
C THR A 114 17.77 12.29 -27.69
N ALA A 115 18.71 11.36 -27.76
CA ALA A 115 20.03 11.57 -28.35
C ALA A 115 20.01 11.39 -29.88
N ASP A 116 20.99 11.98 -30.57
CA ASP A 116 21.16 11.82 -32.02
C ASP A 116 21.44 10.36 -32.43
N ASP A 117 22.17 9.62 -31.59
CA ASP A 117 22.39 8.17 -31.69
C ASP A 117 21.95 7.48 -30.39
N PRO A 118 20.68 7.04 -30.32
CA PRO A 118 20.14 6.39 -29.13
C PRO A 118 20.88 5.10 -28.73
N ALA A 119 21.37 4.34 -29.71
CA ALA A 119 22.05 3.07 -29.44
C ALA A 119 23.42 3.31 -28.79
N ALA A 120 24.19 4.27 -29.31
CA ALA A 120 25.46 4.68 -28.71
C ALA A 120 25.27 5.31 -27.32
N ALA A 121 24.25 6.16 -27.15
CA ALA A 121 23.95 6.78 -25.86
C ALA A 121 23.57 5.76 -24.79
N LEU A 122 22.73 4.77 -25.12
CA LEU A 122 22.37 3.70 -24.19
C LEU A 122 23.58 2.85 -23.80
N ALA A 123 24.38 2.43 -24.79
CA ALA A 123 25.59 1.63 -24.55
C ALA A 123 26.59 2.37 -23.64
N GLU A 124 26.72 3.69 -23.80
CA GLU A 124 27.58 4.51 -22.94
C GLU A 124 27.04 4.60 -21.49
N MET A 125 25.73 4.78 -21.30
CA MET A 125 25.13 4.77 -19.95
C MET A 125 25.32 3.42 -19.26
N GLU A 126 25.14 2.31 -19.99
CA GLU A 126 25.38 0.96 -19.46
C GLU A 126 26.85 0.75 -19.09
N ARG A 127 27.78 1.19 -19.95
CA ARG A 127 29.23 1.10 -19.71
C ARG A 127 29.69 1.92 -18.50
N THR A 128 29.11 3.10 -18.31
CA THR A 128 29.46 4.02 -17.20
C THR A 128 28.72 3.70 -15.90
N GLY A 129 27.71 2.82 -15.95
CA GLY A 129 26.90 2.46 -14.79
C GLY A 129 25.94 3.58 -14.37
N GLU A 130 25.51 4.42 -15.30
CA GLU A 130 24.53 5.46 -15.05
C GLU A 130 23.17 4.83 -14.69
N LEU A 131 22.48 5.38 -13.69
CA LEU A 131 21.21 4.88 -13.17
C LEU A 131 21.30 3.39 -12.77
N ARG A 132 22.26 2.99 -11.96
CA ARG A 132 22.30 1.62 -11.40
C ARG A 132 21.75 1.59 -9.99
N VAL A 133 21.43 0.40 -9.49
CA VAL A 133 21.10 0.18 -8.08
C VAL A 133 22.19 0.82 -7.22
N PRO A 134 21.86 1.79 -6.35
CA PRO A 134 22.85 2.48 -5.54
C PRO A 134 23.43 1.51 -4.51
N ALA A 135 24.71 1.66 -4.16
CA ALA A 135 25.36 0.81 -3.15
C ALA A 135 24.60 0.84 -1.80
N THR A 136 24.06 2.01 -1.44
CA THR A 136 23.24 2.21 -0.24
C THR A 136 22.06 1.26 -0.15
N PHE A 137 21.48 0.82 -1.29
CA PHE A 137 20.40 -0.16 -1.28
C PHE A 137 20.85 -1.48 -0.65
N TYR A 138 22.10 -1.92 -0.84
CA TYR A 138 22.60 -3.17 -0.24
C TYR A 138 23.16 -2.97 1.17
N GLU A 139 23.35 -1.73 1.61
CA GLU A 139 23.89 -1.39 2.93
C GLU A 139 22.76 -1.20 3.95
N GLN A 140 21.60 -0.70 3.52
CA GLN A 140 20.47 -0.44 4.39
C GLN A 140 19.13 -0.32 3.64
N PRO A 141 17.99 -0.58 4.33
CA PRO A 141 16.68 -0.16 3.85
C PRO A 141 16.63 1.34 3.55
N ILE A 142 16.08 1.70 2.39
CA ILE A 142 15.85 3.08 1.97
C ILE A 142 14.34 3.35 2.03
N TYR A 143 13.95 4.52 2.51
CA TYR A 143 12.55 4.92 2.58
C TYR A 143 12.40 6.45 2.47
N TYR A 144 11.19 6.89 2.19
CA TYR A 144 10.79 8.29 2.32
C TYR A 144 9.53 8.42 3.19
N LYS A 145 9.29 9.63 3.70
CA LYS A 145 8.04 9.96 4.41
C LYS A 145 6.99 10.30 3.38
N ALA A 146 5.97 9.46 3.25
CA ALA A 146 4.91 9.66 2.28
C ALA A 146 3.76 10.49 2.88
N ASN A 147 2.99 11.18 2.03
CA ASN A 147 1.87 11.98 2.49
C ASN A 147 0.70 11.11 2.97
N ARG A 148 0.62 10.90 4.29
CA ARG A 148 -0.49 10.17 4.95
C ARG A 148 -1.89 10.73 4.68
N PHE A 149 -2.00 12.00 4.27
CA PHE A 149 -3.29 12.61 3.94
C PHE A 149 -3.77 12.29 2.52
N ALA A 150 -2.91 11.72 1.67
CA ALA A 150 -3.27 11.25 0.34
C ALA A 150 -3.85 9.82 0.34
N VAL A 151 -4.06 9.21 1.51
CA VAL A 151 -4.56 7.83 1.63
C VAL A 151 -6.05 7.76 1.29
N THR A 152 -6.42 6.78 0.46
CA THR A 152 -7.81 6.48 0.09
C THR A 152 -8.09 4.96 0.10
N GLY A 153 -9.35 4.57 -0.07
CA GLY A 153 -9.76 3.16 -0.09
C GLY A 153 -9.83 2.56 -1.50
N THR A 154 -10.15 1.26 -1.55
CA THR A 154 -10.56 0.60 -2.80
C THR A 154 -11.84 1.23 -3.34
N ASP A 155 -12.03 1.14 -4.66
CA ASP A 155 -13.15 1.65 -5.46
C ASP A 155 -13.28 3.18 -5.49
N HIS A 156 -12.40 3.92 -4.81
CA HIS A 156 -12.31 5.37 -4.92
C HIS A 156 -11.60 5.80 -6.22
N ASP A 157 -12.16 6.82 -6.87
CA ASP A 157 -11.49 7.50 -7.99
C ASP A 157 -10.26 8.28 -7.50
N VAL A 158 -9.16 8.17 -8.25
CA VAL A 158 -7.91 8.92 -8.06
C VAL A 158 -7.83 10.02 -9.09
N THR A 159 -7.67 11.26 -8.63
CA THR A 159 -7.59 12.42 -9.52
C THR A 159 -6.15 12.63 -9.95
N TRP A 160 -5.90 12.49 -11.24
CA TRP A 160 -4.63 12.83 -11.85
C TRP A 160 -4.35 14.33 -11.67
N PRO A 161 -3.21 14.72 -11.06
CA PRO A 161 -2.92 16.13 -10.84
C PRO A 161 -2.71 16.89 -12.16
N ARG A 162 -3.26 18.11 -12.23
CA ARG A 162 -3.24 18.94 -13.45
C ARG A 162 -1.84 19.32 -13.96
N TYR A 163 -0.82 19.23 -13.11
CA TYR A 163 0.56 19.52 -13.47
C TYR A 163 1.28 18.34 -14.12
N SER A 164 0.63 17.18 -14.23
CA SER A 164 1.21 15.94 -14.75
C SER A 164 0.49 15.47 -16.02
N GLN A 165 1.27 14.82 -16.89
CA GLN A 165 0.89 14.17 -18.14
C GLN A 165 1.38 12.72 -18.22
N LEU A 166 2.13 12.23 -17.22
CA LEU A 166 2.55 10.82 -17.17
C LEU A 166 2.18 10.16 -15.82
N MET A 167 1.13 9.35 -15.81
CA MET A 167 0.66 8.64 -14.62
C MET A 167 0.99 7.15 -14.69
N ASP A 168 1.34 6.60 -13.55
CA ASP A 168 1.67 5.21 -13.35
C ASP A 168 1.09 4.69 -12.03
N PHE A 169 0.94 3.37 -11.91
CA PHE A 169 0.60 2.70 -10.66
C PHE A 169 1.84 1.99 -10.11
N GLU A 170 1.81 1.62 -8.84
CA GLU A 170 2.86 0.84 -8.20
C GLU A 170 2.25 -0.25 -7.33
N LEU A 171 2.51 -1.51 -7.67
CA LEU A 171 2.03 -2.68 -6.93
C LEU A 171 2.89 -2.93 -5.71
N GLU A 172 2.34 -2.63 -4.55
CA GLU A 172 3.02 -2.80 -3.26
C GLU A 172 2.13 -3.46 -2.23
N PHE A 173 2.74 -3.87 -1.12
CA PHE A 173 2.05 -4.20 0.11
C PHE A 173 2.82 -3.66 1.29
N GLY A 174 2.23 -3.67 2.46
CA GLY A 174 2.92 -3.15 3.64
C GLY A 174 2.32 -3.63 4.93
N VAL A 175 2.96 -3.21 6.02
CA VAL A 175 2.61 -3.60 7.38
C VAL A 175 2.07 -2.42 8.17
N TYR A 176 1.11 -2.72 9.05
CA TYR A 176 0.70 -1.81 10.12
C TYR A 176 1.40 -2.18 11.43
N ILE A 177 1.89 -1.19 12.16
CA ILE A 177 2.52 -1.38 13.48
C ILE A 177 1.46 -1.60 14.56
N ASN A 178 1.68 -2.55 15.48
CA ASN A 178 0.69 -2.95 16.49
C ASN A 178 0.81 -2.22 17.83
N SER A 179 1.95 -1.62 18.13
CA SER A 179 2.25 -1.06 19.45
C SER A 179 3.30 0.04 19.35
N THR A 180 3.33 0.93 20.33
CA THR A 180 4.39 1.95 20.43
C THR A 180 5.73 1.28 20.67
N CYS A 181 6.70 1.48 19.79
CA CYS A 181 8.01 0.85 19.89
C CYS A 181 9.14 1.76 19.39
N VAL A 182 10.36 1.54 19.88
CA VAL A 182 11.59 2.24 19.50
C VAL A 182 12.76 1.27 19.63
N ASP A 183 13.79 1.44 18.82
CA ASP A 183 15.01 0.61 18.80
C ASP A 183 14.72 -0.90 18.73
N VAL A 184 13.77 -1.30 17.88
CA VAL A 184 13.30 -2.68 17.80
C VAL A 184 14.39 -3.54 17.11
N PRO A 185 14.96 -4.55 17.76
CA PRO A 185 15.90 -5.44 17.09
C PRO A 185 15.16 -6.30 16.06
N LYS A 186 15.81 -6.61 14.93
CA LYS A 186 15.24 -7.44 13.84
C LYS A 186 14.52 -8.71 14.35
N ALA A 187 15.13 -9.41 15.30
CA ALA A 187 14.59 -10.65 15.88
C ALA A 187 13.25 -10.48 16.62
N ARG A 188 12.86 -9.25 16.96
CA ARG A 188 11.59 -8.89 17.63
C ARG A 188 10.65 -8.10 16.72
N ALA A 189 11.10 -7.72 15.52
CA ALA A 189 10.34 -6.85 14.63
C ALA A 189 9.04 -7.50 14.12
N ARG A 190 9.03 -8.84 13.97
CA ARG A 190 7.81 -9.58 13.62
C ARG A 190 6.69 -9.36 14.64
N ASP A 191 7.05 -9.30 15.93
CA ASP A 191 6.09 -9.19 17.03
C ASP A 191 5.40 -7.84 17.10
N VAL A 192 5.90 -6.83 16.37
CA VAL A 192 5.29 -5.48 16.31
C VAL A 192 4.42 -5.26 15.07
N ILE A 193 4.23 -6.28 14.24
CA ILE A 193 3.35 -6.22 13.06
C ILE A 193 1.92 -6.59 13.48
N TYR A 194 0.97 -5.72 13.20
CA TYR A 194 -0.46 -5.98 13.41
C TYR A 194 -1.06 -6.79 12.27
N GLY A 195 -0.68 -6.44 11.04
CA GLY A 195 -1.20 -7.06 9.84
C GLY A 195 -0.76 -6.31 8.59
N TYR A 196 -1.35 -6.67 7.47
CA TYR A 196 -0.88 -6.29 6.14
C TYR A 196 -2.03 -5.79 5.25
N THR A 197 -1.71 -4.91 4.32
CA THR A 197 -2.64 -4.45 3.26
C THR A 197 -1.87 -4.21 1.97
N ILE A 198 -2.58 -4.13 0.85
CA ILE A 198 -2.03 -3.66 -0.44
C ILE A 198 -1.92 -2.13 -0.36
N LEU A 199 -0.88 -1.58 -0.99
CA LEU A 199 -0.72 -0.16 -1.31
C LEU A 199 -0.63 -0.02 -2.84
N ASN A 200 -1.35 0.94 -3.39
CA ASN A 200 -1.06 1.49 -4.71
C ASN A 200 -0.36 2.84 -4.53
N ASP A 201 0.91 2.96 -4.90
CA ASP A 201 1.65 4.22 -4.79
C ASP A 201 1.65 4.99 -6.13
N PHE A 202 0.48 5.55 -6.48
CA PHE A 202 0.28 6.21 -7.78
C PHE A 202 1.33 7.29 -8.02
N SER A 203 1.90 7.27 -9.22
CA SER A 203 3.08 8.07 -9.56
C SER A 203 2.79 8.99 -10.74
N ALA A 204 2.82 10.30 -10.49
CA ALA A 204 2.96 11.31 -11.53
C ALA A 204 4.44 11.37 -11.96
N ARG A 205 4.85 10.46 -12.84
CA ARG A 205 6.27 10.17 -13.19
C ARG A 205 7.03 11.38 -13.72
N ASP A 206 6.37 12.25 -14.48
CA ASP A 206 6.95 13.49 -14.98
C ASP A 206 7.23 14.50 -13.86
N ALA A 207 6.29 14.67 -12.93
CA ALA A 207 6.49 15.49 -11.74
C ALA A 207 7.55 14.89 -10.81
N GLN A 208 7.52 13.58 -10.60
CA GLN A 208 8.51 12.84 -9.80
C GLN A 208 9.92 13.04 -10.35
N THR A 209 10.11 12.85 -11.67
CA THR A 209 11.42 13.00 -12.32
C THR A 209 11.97 14.41 -12.15
N ALA A 210 11.12 15.44 -12.31
CA ALA A 210 11.53 16.82 -12.11
C ALA A 210 11.92 17.11 -10.65
N GLU A 211 11.12 16.63 -9.69
CA GLU A 211 11.31 16.87 -8.26
C GLU A 211 12.52 16.12 -7.68
N MET A 212 12.78 14.90 -8.15
CA MET A 212 13.92 14.09 -7.69
C MET A 212 15.28 14.75 -7.97
N GLY A 213 15.36 15.68 -8.93
CA GLY A 213 16.54 16.52 -9.12
C GLY A 213 16.91 17.38 -7.90
N GLY A 214 15.94 17.68 -7.03
CA GLY A 214 16.10 18.42 -5.78
C GLY A 214 16.59 17.59 -4.59
N GLN A 215 16.72 16.26 -4.74
CA GLN A 215 17.28 15.34 -3.73
C GLN A 215 16.52 15.23 -2.39
N LEU A 216 15.29 15.75 -2.31
CA LEU A 216 14.43 15.66 -1.10
C LEU A 216 13.36 14.56 -1.17
N GLY A 217 13.39 13.73 -2.22
CA GLY A 217 12.45 12.64 -2.43
C GLY A 217 11.44 12.90 -3.56
N PRO A 218 10.42 12.05 -3.72
CA PRO A 218 9.53 12.09 -4.87
C PRO A 218 8.43 13.15 -4.78
N ALA A 219 8.10 13.63 -3.56
CA ALA A 219 7.11 14.66 -3.21
C ALA A 219 5.92 14.80 -4.20
N LYS A 220 5.90 15.77 -5.10
CA LYS A 220 4.77 15.98 -6.03
C LYS A 220 4.52 14.84 -7.02
N GLY A 221 5.47 13.93 -7.17
CA GLY A 221 5.27 12.66 -7.85
C GLY A 221 4.28 11.73 -7.14
N LYS A 222 4.08 11.89 -5.81
CA LYS A 222 3.39 10.93 -4.92
C LYS A 222 2.40 11.57 -3.94
N ASP A 223 2.49 12.87 -3.69
CA ASP A 223 1.75 13.55 -2.61
C ASP A 223 0.37 14.12 -3.02
N PHE A 224 -0.09 13.87 -4.24
CA PHE A 224 -1.38 14.40 -4.71
C PHE A 224 -2.57 13.67 -4.07
N ASP A 225 -3.74 14.32 -4.06
CA ASP A 225 -4.92 13.79 -3.39
C ASP A 225 -5.27 12.39 -3.91
N ARG A 226 -5.43 11.45 -2.97
CA ARG A 226 -5.78 10.05 -3.23
C ARG A 226 -4.71 9.25 -3.98
N ALA A 227 -3.45 9.71 -3.99
CA ALA A 227 -2.34 8.99 -4.62
C ALA A 227 -1.99 7.65 -3.93
N ASN A 228 -2.36 7.48 -2.66
CA ASN A 228 -1.95 6.33 -1.84
C ASN A 228 -3.14 5.42 -1.45
N PRO A 229 -3.90 4.83 -2.40
CA PRO A 229 -4.92 3.86 -2.02
C PRO A 229 -4.36 2.68 -1.23
N MET A 230 -5.06 2.28 -0.18
CA MET A 230 -4.76 1.08 0.60
C MET A 230 -6.02 0.22 0.72
N GLY A 231 -5.86 -1.10 0.65
CA GLY A 231 -6.96 -2.04 0.88
C GLY A 231 -6.82 -3.36 0.12
N PRO A 232 -7.93 -4.06 -0.17
CA PRO A 232 -9.31 -3.73 0.23
C PRO A 232 -9.58 -3.95 1.72
N CYS A 233 -8.66 -4.60 2.43
CA CYS A 233 -8.75 -4.90 3.86
C CYS A 233 -7.36 -4.99 4.48
N LEU A 234 -7.31 -5.00 5.81
CA LEU A 234 -6.15 -5.37 6.60
C LEU A 234 -6.27 -6.85 6.97
N VAL A 235 -5.31 -7.68 6.56
CA VAL A 235 -5.19 -9.07 7.01
C VAL A 235 -4.32 -9.13 8.25
N THR A 236 -4.85 -9.63 9.37
CA THR A 236 -4.09 -9.71 10.64
C THR A 236 -2.90 -10.67 10.50
N ALA A 237 -1.83 -10.40 11.24
CA ALA A 237 -0.55 -11.08 11.04
C ALA A 237 -0.60 -12.61 11.23
N ASP A 238 -1.52 -13.11 12.05
CA ASP A 238 -1.76 -14.52 12.31
C ASP A 238 -2.41 -15.28 11.13
N GLU A 239 -3.12 -14.59 10.23
CA GLU A 239 -3.66 -15.19 8.99
C GLU A 239 -2.64 -15.22 7.85
N MET A 240 -1.52 -14.52 8.00
CA MET A 240 -0.46 -14.46 6.99
C MET A 240 0.89 -14.83 7.61
N PRO A 241 1.07 -16.12 7.96
CA PRO A 241 2.27 -16.59 8.65
C PRO A 241 3.54 -16.38 7.81
N ASP A 242 3.43 -16.48 6.49
CA ASP A 242 4.52 -16.21 5.55
C ASP A 242 4.11 -15.10 4.56
N PRO A 243 4.56 -13.84 4.75
CA PRO A 243 4.28 -12.75 3.83
C PRO A 243 5.29 -12.67 2.68
N TYR A 244 6.26 -13.58 2.62
CA TYR A 244 7.38 -13.58 1.66
C TYR A 244 7.25 -14.69 0.62
N ASP A 245 6.04 -15.20 0.38
CA ASP A 245 5.72 -16.05 -0.77
C ASP A 245 4.28 -15.81 -1.24
N LEU A 246 3.99 -14.57 -1.61
CA LEU A 246 2.67 -14.15 -2.08
C LEU A 246 2.73 -13.81 -3.55
N THR A 247 1.82 -14.38 -4.36
CA THR A 247 1.64 -13.93 -5.73
C THR A 247 1.11 -12.50 -5.76
N MET A 248 1.72 -11.63 -6.56
CA MET A 248 1.33 -10.23 -6.71
C MET A 248 1.03 -9.94 -8.19
N ILE A 249 -0.16 -9.45 -8.51
CA ILE A 249 -0.62 -9.23 -9.90
C ILE A 249 -1.15 -7.81 -10.06
N ALA A 250 -0.71 -7.13 -11.11
CA ALA A 250 -1.23 -5.84 -11.53
C ALA A 250 -2.01 -5.98 -12.83
N ARG A 251 -3.25 -5.47 -12.86
CA ARG A 251 -4.09 -5.40 -14.05
C ARG A 251 -4.51 -3.97 -14.32
N VAL A 252 -4.67 -3.63 -15.59
CA VAL A 252 -5.31 -2.38 -16.03
C VAL A 252 -6.43 -2.73 -16.99
N ASN A 253 -7.65 -2.30 -16.67
CA ASN A 253 -8.86 -2.64 -17.42
C ASN A 253 -9.04 -4.15 -17.63
N GLY A 254 -8.69 -4.95 -16.62
CA GLY A 254 -8.76 -6.42 -16.65
C GLY A 254 -7.59 -7.12 -17.38
N GLU A 255 -6.70 -6.39 -18.06
CA GLU A 255 -5.50 -6.95 -18.68
C GLU A 255 -4.35 -7.03 -17.67
N GLU A 256 -3.73 -8.20 -17.50
CA GLU A 256 -2.51 -8.34 -16.68
C GLU A 256 -1.34 -7.58 -17.33
N TRP A 257 -0.86 -6.54 -16.65
CA TRP A 257 0.32 -5.77 -17.06
C TRP A 257 1.58 -6.27 -16.35
N GLY A 258 1.42 -6.83 -15.16
CA GLY A 258 2.53 -7.14 -14.28
C GLY A 258 2.25 -8.31 -13.35
N ARG A 259 3.29 -9.09 -13.07
CA ARG A 259 3.27 -10.20 -12.12
C ARG A 259 4.60 -10.32 -11.40
N GLY A 260 4.54 -10.36 -10.08
CA GLY A 260 5.67 -10.52 -9.16
C GLY A 260 5.35 -11.50 -8.03
N ASN A 261 6.28 -11.61 -7.09
CA ASN A 261 6.11 -12.40 -5.88
C ASN A 261 6.84 -11.70 -4.71
N SER A 262 6.21 -11.66 -3.54
CA SER A 262 6.75 -10.95 -2.37
C SER A 262 8.04 -11.57 -1.84
N GLY A 263 8.37 -12.82 -2.17
CA GLY A 263 9.63 -13.48 -1.83
C GLY A 263 10.86 -12.94 -2.56
N THR A 264 10.67 -12.04 -3.53
CA THR A 264 11.77 -11.34 -4.20
C THR A 264 12.26 -10.11 -3.44
N MET A 265 11.71 -9.86 -2.24
CA MET A 265 12.09 -8.74 -1.38
C MET A 265 13.52 -8.94 -0.84
N HIS A 266 14.40 -7.95 -1.06
CA HIS A 266 15.77 -7.96 -0.55
C HIS A 266 15.82 -7.60 0.94
N TRP A 267 15.09 -6.55 1.33
CA TRP A 267 14.94 -6.13 2.72
C TRP A 267 13.61 -6.62 3.26
N SER A 268 13.61 -7.47 4.28
CA SER A 268 12.39 -7.91 4.96
C SER A 268 11.72 -6.74 5.71
N PHE A 269 10.43 -6.83 6.03
CA PHE A 269 9.79 -5.87 6.94
C PHE A 269 10.48 -5.85 8.31
N GLU A 270 11.01 -6.98 8.76
CA GLU A 270 11.80 -7.03 10.00
C GLU A 270 13.09 -6.21 9.90
N ASP A 271 13.74 -6.17 8.74
CA ASP A 271 14.89 -5.28 8.48
C ASP A 271 14.47 -3.81 8.46
N VAL A 272 13.35 -3.50 7.78
CA VAL A 272 12.79 -2.15 7.65
C VAL A 272 12.42 -1.59 9.03
N ILE A 273 11.67 -2.33 9.83
CA ILE A 273 11.26 -1.92 11.19
C ILE A 273 12.48 -1.71 12.07
N ALA A 274 13.44 -2.64 12.04
CA ALA A 274 14.67 -2.51 12.81
C ALA A 274 15.52 -1.33 12.35
N HIS A 275 15.46 -0.97 11.07
CA HIS A 275 16.14 0.19 10.53
C HIS A 275 15.47 1.49 10.95
N ILE A 276 14.17 1.62 10.68
CA ILE A 276 13.41 2.85 10.89
C ILE A 276 13.34 3.16 12.38
N SER A 277 13.10 2.17 13.24
CA SER A 277 12.91 2.42 14.67
C SER A 277 14.17 2.85 15.43
N ARG A 278 15.36 2.91 14.81
CA ARG A 278 16.59 3.34 15.49
C ARG A 278 16.49 4.80 15.91
N SER A 279 16.34 5.02 17.20
CA SER A 279 16.12 6.34 17.81
C SER A 279 14.92 7.10 17.22
N GLU A 280 13.94 6.38 16.69
CA GLU A 280 12.69 6.89 16.13
C GLU A 280 11.54 6.03 16.66
N THR A 281 10.61 6.66 17.39
CA THR A 281 9.42 5.96 17.90
C THR A 281 8.43 5.71 16.77
N LEU A 282 7.99 4.46 16.63
CA LEU A 282 6.84 4.06 15.81
C LEU A 282 5.60 3.94 16.70
N TYR A 283 4.45 4.37 16.18
CA TYR A 283 3.17 4.32 16.89
C TYR A 283 2.22 3.25 16.31
N PRO A 284 1.24 2.76 17.09
CA PRO A 284 0.22 1.84 16.59
C PRO A 284 -0.53 2.43 15.39
N GLY A 285 -0.75 1.61 14.36
CA GLY A 285 -1.44 1.99 13.13
C GLY A 285 -0.57 2.72 12.11
N GLU A 286 0.69 3.05 12.41
CA GLU A 286 1.63 3.52 11.39
C GLU A 286 1.82 2.46 10.30
N PHE A 287 2.00 2.91 9.06
CA PHE A 287 2.13 2.05 7.89
C PHE A 287 3.54 2.12 7.29
N LEU A 288 4.11 0.95 6.96
CA LEU A 288 5.38 0.82 6.25
C LEU A 288 5.15 0.03 4.95
N GLY A 289 5.25 0.72 3.81
CA GLY A 289 5.17 0.13 2.47
C GLY A 289 6.44 -0.63 2.09
N SER A 290 6.33 -1.61 1.21
CA SER A 290 7.43 -2.44 0.74
C SER A 290 8.28 -1.78 -0.35
N GLY A 291 7.76 -0.77 -1.03
CA GLY A 291 8.19 -0.44 -2.38
C GLY A 291 7.63 -1.42 -3.39
N THR A 292 7.71 -1.01 -4.66
CA THR A 292 7.10 -1.72 -5.78
C THR A 292 7.73 -3.08 -6.00
N VAL A 293 6.92 -4.14 -6.08
CA VAL A 293 7.41 -5.47 -6.49
C VAL A 293 7.91 -5.43 -7.93
N GLY A 294 8.94 -6.20 -8.27
CA GLY A 294 9.42 -6.24 -9.67
C GLY A 294 8.32 -6.68 -10.65
N ASN A 295 8.26 -6.03 -11.82
CA ASN A 295 7.16 -6.04 -12.79
C ASN A 295 5.86 -5.37 -12.29
N GLY A 296 5.87 -4.69 -11.14
CA GLY A 296 4.72 -4.14 -10.44
C GLY A 296 4.34 -2.72 -10.85
N CYS A 297 5.03 -2.07 -11.79
CA CYS A 297 4.61 -0.77 -12.32
C CYS A 297 4.69 -0.66 -13.84
N GLY A 298 3.95 0.29 -14.39
CA GLY A 298 3.91 0.55 -15.82
C GLY A 298 5.25 1.03 -16.40
N LEU A 299 6.03 1.82 -15.64
CA LEU A 299 7.35 2.30 -16.04
C LEU A 299 8.29 1.15 -16.48
N GLU A 300 8.31 0.04 -15.75
CA GLU A 300 9.15 -1.12 -16.04
C GLU A 300 8.83 -1.77 -17.40
N HIS A 301 7.61 -1.56 -17.88
CA HIS A 301 7.11 -2.09 -19.16
C HIS A 301 6.97 -1.00 -20.22
N MET A 302 7.33 0.25 -19.92
CA MET A 302 7.09 1.41 -20.77
C MET A 302 5.61 1.58 -21.17
N ARG A 303 4.70 1.24 -20.25
CA ARG A 303 3.25 1.37 -20.40
C ARG A 303 2.73 2.35 -19.34
N PHE A 304 1.87 3.28 -19.72
CA PHE A 304 1.36 4.30 -18.80
C PHE A 304 -0.15 4.42 -18.88
N LEU A 305 -0.74 4.91 -17.79
CA LEU A 305 -2.18 5.02 -17.64
C LEU A 305 -2.75 6.15 -18.49
N LYS A 306 -4.01 5.98 -18.87
CA LYS A 306 -4.84 6.98 -19.56
C LYS A 306 -6.00 7.38 -18.67
N HIS A 307 -6.63 8.50 -19.04
CA HIS A 307 -7.89 8.89 -18.40
C HIS A 307 -8.93 7.77 -18.52
N GLY A 308 -9.53 7.40 -17.37
CA GLY A 308 -10.60 6.42 -17.29
C GLY A 308 -10.12 5.00 -17.03
N ASP A 309 -8.80 4.75 -17.09
CA ASP A 309 -8.24 3.44 -16.79
C ASP A 309 -8.53 3.03 -15.34
N THR A 310 -8.87 1.75 -15.17
CA THR A 310 -9.05 1.11 -13.86
C THR A 310 -7.85 0.22 -13.59
N VAL A 311 -7.16 0.49 -12.48
CA VAL A 311 -6.05 -0.33 -11.97
C VAL A 311 -6.60 -1.29 -10.93
N GLU A 312 -6.19 -2.55 -11.02
CA GLU A 312 -6.50 -3.61 -10.07
C GLU A 312 -5.20 -4.27 -9.60
N LEU A 313 -4.91 -4.12 -8.32
CA LEU A 313 -3.73 -4.67 -7.66
C LEU A 313 -4.15 -5.82 -6.76
N GLU A 314 -3.64 -7.01 -7.02
CA GLU A 314 -3.95 -8.22 -6.26
C GLU A 314 -2.72 -8.72 -5.53
N VAL A 315 -2.89 -9.02 -4.24
CA VAL A 315 -1.89 -9.72 -3.43
C VAL A 315 -2.58 -10.93 -2.81
N GLU A 316 -1.98 -12.10 -3.03
CA GLU A 316 -2.45 -13.37 -2.50
C GLU A 316 -2.70 -13.29 -0.99
N GLY A 317 -3.80 -13.88 -0.54
CA GLY A 317 -4.23 -13.81 0.86
C GLY A 317 -4.92 -12.50 1.26
N ILE A 318 -4.66 -11.37 0.61
CA ILE A 318 -5.26 -10.06 0.95
C ILE A 318 -6.55 -9.83 0.17
N GLY A 319 -6.47 -9.69 -1.16
CA GLY A 319 -7.60 -9.39 -2.03
C GLY A 319 -7.19 -8.52 -3.22
N VAL A 320 -8.15 -7.77 -3.77
CA VAL A 320 -7.93 -6.85 -4.90
C VAL A 320 -8.20 -5.42 -4.46
N LEU A 321 -7.19 -4.56 -4.57
CA LEU A 321 -7.30 -3.11 -4.44
C LEU A 321 -7.55 -2.52 -5.83
N ARG A 322 -8.70 -1.87 -6.01
CA ARG A 322 -9.15 -1.36 -7.31
C ARG A 322 -9.33 0.14 -7.26
N ASN A 323 -8.78 0.88 -8.22
CA ASN A 323 -8.99 2.33 -8.31
C ASN A 323 -9.05 2.77 -9.77
N ARG A 324 -9.93 3.72 -10.09
CA ARG A 324 -10.01 4.32 -11.43
C ARG A 324 -9.34 5.69 -11.44
N VAL A 325 -8.57 5.97 -12.49
CA VAL A 325 -7.82 7.22 -12.60
C VAL A 325 -8.52 8.21 -13.52
N LEU A 326 -8.73 9.43 -13.02
CA LEU A 326 -9.42 10.49 -13.75
C LEU A 326 -8.47 11.65 -14.05
N ALA A 327 -8.32 12.01 -15.33
CA ALA A 327 -7.58 13.18 -15.80
C ALA A 327 -8.44 14.05 -16.72
N PRO A 328 -9.48 14.74 -16.19
CA PRO A 328 -10.36 15.57 -16.99
C PRO A 328 -9.63 16.67 -17.78
N HIS A 329 -8.44 17.08 -17.31
CA HIS A 329 -7.61 18.10 -17.98
C HIS A 329 -6.87 17.60 -19.23
N LEU A 330 -6.85 16.30 -19.51
CA LEU A 330 -6.18 15.71 -20.69
C LEU A 330 -7.15 15.42 -21.85
N VAL A 331 -8.45 15.52 -21.62
CA VAL A 331 -9.50 15.17 -22.61
C VAL A 331 -10.38 16.35 -23.01
N GLY A 332 -9.98 17.58 -22.62
CA GLY A 332 -10.69 18.82 -22.89
C GLY A 332 -9.89 19.81 -23.72
#